data_AF-A0A329SE33-F1
#
_entry.id   AF-A0A329SE33-F1
#
_cell.length_a   1.000
_cell.length_b   1.000
_cell.length_c   1.000
_cell.angle_alpha   90.00
_cell.angle_beta   90.00
_cell.angle_gamma   90.00
#
_symmetry.space_group_name_H-M   'P 1'
#
loop_
_entity.id
_entity.type
_entity.pdbx_description
1 polymer ?
#
loop_
_entity_poly.entity_id
_entity_poly.type
_entity_poly.pdbx_seq_one_letter_code
_entity_poly.pdbx_strand_id
1 'polypeptide(L)'
;MAPSTKTAQNLSFVLEKVDVVKYEDRPVPEIKDPHDVIVNVRYTGICGSDVHYYTHGDYQLALDMIASGKLSVKELISETVPFEEAKEAFDNVKRGNGIKWLIEGPKN
;
A
#
# COMPACT_ATOMS: atom_id res chain seq x y z
N MET A 1 -17.76 -25.17 -13.83
CA MET A 1 -16.74 -25.36 -14.88
C MET A 1 -15.59 -24.45 -14.54
N ALA A 2 -14.44 -25.01 -14.13
CA ALA A 2 -13.25 -24.22 -13.82
C ALA A 2 -12.72 -23.59 -15.12
N PRO A 3 -12.38 -22.28 -15.16
CA PRO A 3 -11.80 -21.71 -16.35
C PRO A 3 -10.36 -22.21 -16.51
N SER A 4 -10.14 -22.85 -17.66
CA SER A 4 -8.86 -23.21 -18.28
C SER A 4 -7.67 -22.32 -17.87
N THR A 5 -6.69 -22.90 -17.19
CA THR A 5 -5.35 -22.37 -16.93
C THR A 5 -4.56 -22.20 -18.24
N LYS A 6 -4.73 -21.07 -18.92
CA LYS A 6 -3.67 -20.51 -19.76
C LYS A 6 -2.72 -19.79 -18.82
N THR A 7 -1.45 -20.20 -18.77
CA THR A 7 -0.36 -19.47 -18.12
C THR A 7 -0.18 -18.15 -18.85
N ALA A 8 -1.04 -17.18 -18.57
CA ALA A 8 -0.94 -15.84 -19.13
C ALA A 8 0.30 -15.20 -18.50
N GLN A 9 1.24 -14.79 -19.35
CA GLN A 9 2.38 -13.97 -18.95
C GLN A 9 1.86 -12.73 -18.21
N ASN A 10 2.26 -12.53 -16.95
CA ASN A 10 1.92 -11.36 -16.15
C ASN A 10 3.15 -10.45 -16.08
N LEU A 11 3.44 -9.78 -17.20
CA LEU A 11 4.57 -8.87 -17.31
C LEU A 11 4.43 -7.77 -16.25
N SER A 12 5.39 -7.71 -15.35
CA SER A 12 5.41 -6.85 -14.18
C SER A 12 6.60 -5.89 -14.25
N PHE A 13 6.36 -4.62 -13.96
CA PHE A 13 7.41 -3.62 -13.74
C PHE A 13 7.76 -3.59 -12.26
N VAL A 14 9.00 -3.95 -11.92
CA VAL A 14 9.44 -4.21 -10.54
C VAL A 14 10.57 -3.27 -10.18
N LEU A 15 10.37 -2.51 -9.10
CA LEU A 15 11.41 -1.72 -8.45
C LEU A 15 12.25 -2.63 -7.54
N GLU A 16 13.53 -2.80 -7.86
CA GLU A 16 14.46 -3.58 -7.02
C GLU A 16 15.21 -2.68 -6.03
N LYS A 17 15.62 -1.49 -6.48
CA LYS A 17 16.28 -0.44 -5.68
C LYS A 17 15.92 0.93 -6.25
N VAL A 18 16.32 1.99 -5.56
CA VAL A 18 16.28 3.37 -6.09
C VAL A 18 16.84 3.40 -7.51
N ASP A 19 16.03 3.89 -8.47
CA ASP A 19 16.34 3.97 -9.90
C ASP A 19 16.71 2.64 -10.58
N VAL A 20 16.55 1.49 -9.91
CA VAL A 20 16.83 0.16 -10.48
C VAL A 20 15.52 -0.60 -10.62
N VAL A 21 15.10 -0.75 -11.87
CA VAL A 21 13.87 -1.43 -12.24
C VAL A 21 14.13 -2.56 -13.22
N LYS A 22 13.25 -3.55 -13.22
CA LYS A 22 13.23 -4.62 -14.21
C LYS A 22 11.81 -4.93 -14.66
N TYR A 23 11.72 -5.46 -15.87
CA TYR A 23 10.51 -6.12 -16.35
C TYR A 23 10.68 -7.62 -16.19
N GLU A 24 9.75 -8.27 -15.50
CA GLU A 24 9.76 -9.72 -15.32
C GLU A 24 8.35 -10.29 -15.39
N ASP A 25 8.22 -11.53 -15.87
CA ASP A 25 6.97 -12.26 -15.78
C ASP A 25 6.76 -12.77 -14.34
N ARG A 26 5.58 -12.52 -13.80
CA ARG A 26 5.15 -13.03 -12.49
C ARG A 26 4.00 -14.04 -12.65
N PRO A 27 3.70 -14.87 -11.65
CA PRO A 27 2.47 -15.64 -11.67
C PRO A 27 1.26 -14.70 -11.62
N VAL A 28 0.21 -15.04 -12.36
CA VAL A 28 -1.11 -14.44 -12.15
C VAL A 28 -1.61 -14.90 -10.77
N PRO A 29 -2.06 -13.98 -9.89
CA PRO A 29 -2.59 -14.37 -8.58
C PRO A 29 -3.77 -15.34 -8.70
N GLU A 30 -3.88 -16.26 -7.77
CA GLU A 30 -5.03 -17.17 -7.65
C GLU A 30 -6.01 -16.62 -6.62
N ILE A 31 -7.31 -16.76 -6.89
CA ILE A 31 -8.39 -16.44 -5.95
C ILE A 31 -8.36 -17.48 -4.83
N LYS A 32 -8.11 -17.03 -3.59
CA LYS A 32 -8.02 -17.89 -2.40
C LYS A 32 -9.18 -17.66 -1.44
N ASP A 33 -9.75 -16.46 -1.42
CA ASP A 33 -10.90 -16.07 -0.60
C ASP A 33 -12.11 -15.69 -1.47
N PRO A 34 -13.36 -15.93 -1.03
CA PRO A 34 -14.56 -15.48 -1.74
C PRO A 34 -14.62 -13.97 -2.05
N HIS A 35 -13.87 -13.15 -1.33
CA HIS A 35 -13.81 -11.70 -1.51
C HIS A 35 -12.62 -11.24 -2.37
N ASP A 36 -11.78 -12.16 -2.86
CA ASP A 36 -10.68 -11.80 -3.76
C ASP A 36 -11.20 -11.43 -5.15
N VAL A 37 -10.59 -10.41 -5.74
CA VAL A 37 -10.84 -10.00 -7.13
C VAL A 37 -9.53 -9.85 -7.88
N ILE A 38 -9.49 -10.37 -9.12
CA ILE A 38 -8.35 -10.16 -10.03
C ILE A 38 -8.68 -8.99 -10.95
N VAL A 39 -7.88 -7.94 -10.87
CA VAL A 39 -8.05 -6.72 -11.67
C VAL A 39 -7.04 -6.70 -12.81
N ASN A 40 -7.54 -6.58 -14.04
CA ASN A 40 -6.71 -6.30 -15.21
C ASN A 40 -6.49 -4.79 -15.33
N VAL A 41 -5.34 -4.31 -14.84
CA VAL A 41 -4.98 -2.89 -14.89
C VAL A 41 -4.62 -2.52 -16.33
N ARG A 42 -5.47 -1.70 -16.96
CA ARG A 42 -5.23 -1.22 -18.34
C ARG A 42 -4.38 0.03 -18.42
N TYR A 43 -4.54 0.91 -17.43
CA TYR A 43 -3.86 2.19 -17.35
C TYR A 43 -3.63 2.53 -15.88
N THR A 44 -2.50 3.16 -15.59
CA THR A 44 -2.21 3.76 -14.29
C THR A 44 -1.70 5.18 -14.51
N GLY A 45 -2.07 6.10 -13.62
CA GLY A 45 -1.49 7.44 -13.57
C GLY A 45 -0.21 7.43 -12.71
N ILE A 46 0.58 8.49 -12.86
CA ILE A 46 1.74 8.77 -11.99
C ILE A 46 1.44 10.07 -11.23
N CYS A 47 1.48 10.00 -9.90
CA CYS A 47 1.42 11.14 -8.99
C CYS A 47 2.82 11.52 -8.50
N GLY A 48 3.00 12.72 -7.94
CA GLY A 48 4.29 13.14 -7.36
C GLY A 48 4.81 12.19 -6.27
N SER A 49 3.90 11.58 -5.50
CA SER A 49 4.26 10.56 -4.51
C SER A 49 4.95 9.34 -5.13
N ASP A 50 4.56 8.93 -6.34
CA ASP A 50 5.12 7.77 -7.04
C ASP A 50 6.60 7.99 -7.38
N VAL A 51 6.96 9.24 -7.68
CA VAL A 51 8.35 9.64 -7.94
C VAL A 51 9.18 9.57 -6.64
N HIS A 52 8.61 9.95 -5.50
CA HIS A 52 9.30 9.81 -4.21
C HIS A 52 9.59 8.33 -3.89
N TYR A 53 8.66 7.42 -4.18
CA TYR A 53 8.91 5.97 -4.05
C TYR A 53 10.02 5.48 -5.00
N TYR A 54 10.04 5.96 -6.23
CA TYR A 54 10.98 5.54 -7.27
C TYR A 54 12.43 6.01 -7.02
N THR A 55 12.61 7.25 -6.55
CA THR A 55 13.92 7.93 -6.56
C THR A 55 14.56 8.15 -5.19
N HIS A 56 13.81 8.22 -4.09
CA HIS A 56 14.41 8.80 -2.87
C HIS A 56 15.03 7.75 -1.94
N GLY A 57 14.60 6.49 -1.96
CA GLY A 57 15.11 5.47 -1.03
C GLY A 57 14.82 5.76 0.45
N ASP A 58 14.15 6.88 0.73
CA ASP A 58 13.82 7.38 2.07
C ASP A 58 13.04 6.37 2.90
N TYR A 59 12.26 5.50 2.24
CA TYR A 59 11.55 4.42 2.92
C TYR A 59 12.52 3.44 3.59
N GLN A 60 13.62 3.06 2.94
CA GLN A 60 14.57 2.13 3.55
C GLN A 60 15.23 2.78 4.77
N LEU A 61 15.66 4.04 4.66
CA LEU A 61 16.23 4.78 5.79
C LEU A 61 15.20 4.95 6.93
N ALA A 62 13.96 5.32 6.61
CA ALA A 62 12.90 5.46 7.61
C ALA A 62 12.59 4.14 8.29
N LEU A 63 12.51 3.03 7.54
CA LEU A 63 12.33 1.68 8.09
C LEU A 63 13.50 1.29 8.98
N ASP A 64 14.74 1.58 8.58
CA ASP A 64 15.93 1.30 9.40
C ASP A 64 15.92 2.13 10.69
N MET A 65 15.48 3.39 10.64
CA MET A 65 15.31 4.25 11.82
C MET A 65 14.23 3.73 12.76
N ILE A 66 13.11 3.23 12.23
CA ILE A 66 12.05 2.62 13.02
C ILE A 66 12.52 1.31 13.64
N ALA A 67 13.12 0.43 12.83
CA ALA A 67 13.60 -0.89 13.25
C ALA A 67 14.73 -0.80 14.29
N SER A 68 15.62 0.20 14.16
CA SER A 68 16.67 0.48 15.14
C SER A 68 16.17 1.23 16.38
N GLY A 69 14.89 1.59 16.45
CA GLY A 69 14.30 2.33 17.57
C GLY A 69 14.70 3.81 17.63
N LYS A 70 15.41 4.32 16.62
CA LYS A 70 15.77 5.75 16.50
C LYS A 70 14.56 6.65 16.20
N LEU A 71 13.46 6.07 15.72
CA LEU A 71 12.21 6.76 15.43
C LEU A 71 11.02 5.94 15.92
N SER A 72 10.27 6.47 16.89
CA SER A 72 9.02 5.89 17.39
C SER A 72 7.83 6.43 16.59
N VAL A 73 7.30 5.63 15.65
CA VAL A 73 6.10 6.03 14.87
C VAL A 73 4.81 5.99 15.70
N LYS A 74 4.81 5.24 16.81
CA LYS A 74 3.64 5.12 17.68
C LYS A 74 3.23 6.47 18.26
N GLU A 75 4.20 7.33 18.53
CA GLU A 75 3.97 8.68 19.08
C GLU A 75 3.33 9.64 18.07
N LEU A 76 3.39 9.32 16.77
CA LEU A 76 2.75 10.10 15.72
C LEU A 76 1.27 9.75 15.54
N ILE A 77 0.83 8.58 16.03
CA ILE A 77 -0.55 8.13 15.97
C ILE A 77 -1.33 8.86 17.06
N SER A 78 -2.19 9.79 16.64
CA SER A 78 -3.01 10.58 17.55
C SER A 78 -4.21 9.79 18.05
N GLU A 79 -4.87 9.02 17.18
CA GLU A 79 -6.02 8.20 17.53
C GLU A 79 -6.23 7.05 16.52
N THR A 80 -6.90 5.97 16.96
CA THR A 80 -7.34 4.87 16.10
C THR A 80 -8.83 4.62 16.29
N VAL A 81 -9.60 4.63 15.20
CA VAL A 81 -11.06 4.41 15.22
C VAL A 81 -11.45 3.12 14.50
N PRO A 82 -12.56 2.47 14.89
CA PRO A 82 -13.10 1.34 14.14
C PRO A 82 -13.56 1.77 12.74
N PHE A 83 -13.67 0.81 11.81
CA PHE A 83 -14.01 1.08 10.42
C PHE A 83 -15.34 1.83 10.26
N GLU A 84 -16.33 1.51 11.10
CA GLU A 84 -17.67 2.11 11.10
C GLU A 84 -17.64 3.62 11.41
N GLU A 85 -16.57 4.09 12.06
CA GLU A 85 -16.34 5.49 12.43
C GLU A 85 -15.39 6.22 11.48
N ALA A 86 -15.05 5.63 10.32
CA ALA A 86 -14.13 6.22 9.34
C ALA A 86 -14.44 7.70 9.02
N LYS A 87 -15.74 8.05 8.89
CA LYS A 87 -16.16 9.44 8.62
C LYS A 87 -15.70 10.41 9.71
N GLU A 88 -15.76 10.01 10.97
CA GLU A 88 -15.32 10.83 12.09
C GLU A 88 -13.81 11.10 12.01
N ALA A 89 -13.00 10.10 11.68
CA ALA A 89 -11.56 10.30 11.48
C ALA A 89 -11.28 11.35 10.39
N PHE A 90 -11.99 11.31 9.26
CA PHE A 90 -11.86 12.34 8.21
C PHE A 90 -12.27 13.73 8.71
N ASP A 91 -13.39 13.85 9.44
CA ASP A 91 -13.85 15.13 9.97
C ASP A 91 -12.86 15.72 10.99
N ASN A 92 -12.24 14.88 11.82
CA ASN A 92 -11.19 15.29 12.76
C ASN A 92 -9.91 15.76 12.06
N VAL A 93 -9.45 15.03 11.03
CA VAL A 93 -8.29 15.44 10.22
C VAL A 93 -8.55 16.80 9.55
N LYS A 94 -9.75 17.04 9.01
CA LYS A 94 -10.12 18.33 8.40
C LYS A 94 -10.14 19.48 9.40
N ARG A 95 -10.41 19.21 10.68
CA ARG A 95 -10.38 20.19 11.77
C ARG A 95 -8.98 20.42 12.34
N GLY A 96 -7.97 19.66 11.90
CA GLY A 96 -6.61 19.74 12.42
C GLY A 96 -6.44 19.07 13.78
N ASN A 97 -7.35 18.16 14.17
CA ASN A 97 -7.35 17.50 15.46
C ASN A 97 -6.36 16.33 15.50
N GLY A 98 -5.06 16.58 15.38
CA GLY A 98 -4.01 15.56 15.50
C GLY A 98 -3.16 15.41 14.24
N ILE A 99 -2.12 14.58 14.37
CA ILE A 99 -1.10 14.36 13.34
C ILE A 99 -1.53 13.22 12.41
N LYS A 100 -1.90 12.08 12.99
CA LYS A 100 -2.28 10.88 12.23
C LYS A 100 -3.43 10.15 12.91
N TRP A 101 -4.53 10.02 12.19
CA TRP A 101 -5.65 9.15 12.55
C TRP A 101 -5.52 7.84 11.77
N LEU A 102 -5.69 6.72 12.46
CA LEU A 102 -5.80 5.40 11.85
C LEU A 102 -7.25 4.92 11.87
N ILE A 103 -7.62 4.21 10.82
CA ILE A 103 -8.93 3.56 10.70
C ILE A 103 -8.66 2.06 10.66
N GLU A 104 -9.25 1.30 11.57
CA GLU A 104 -9.15 -0.15 11.57
C GLU A 104 -9.80 -0.74 10.30
N GLY A 105 -9.38 -1.93 9.91
CA GLY A 105 -10.09 -2.70 8.89
C GLY A 105 -11.51 -3.08 9.35
N PRO A 106 -12.45 -3.31 8.42
CA PRO A 106 -13.78 -3.78 8.76
C PRO A 106 -13.70 -5.10 9.54
N LYS A 107 -14.55 -5.24 10.57
CA LYS A 107 -14.68 -6.49 11.32
C LYS A 107 -15.67 -7.39 10.59
N ASN A 108 -15.21 -8.59 10.24
CA ASN A 108 -16.04 -9.64 9.61
C ASN A 108 -17.15 -10.12 10.55
#